data_AF-A0A1E8PX51-F1
#
_entry.id   AF-A0A1E8PX51-F1
#
_cell.length_a   1.000
_cell.length_b   1.000
_cell.length_c   1.000
_cell.angle_alpha   90.00
_cell.angle_beta   90.00
_cell.angle_gamma   90.00
#
_symmetry.space_group_name_H-M   'P 1'
#
loop_
_entity.id
_entity.type
_entity.pdbx_description
1 polymer ?
#
loop_
_entity_poly.entity_id
_entity_poly.type
_entity_poly.pdbx_seq_one_letter_code
_entity_poly.pdbx_strand_id
1 'polypeptide(L)'
;MTPLRVGLGRALPPFTGGLDVELCEAIAARLGTSARFHELGDEVVDALGRGDVDCAAGGLVATQDADVDFGAPYLLTSCALAVNAGRLPGIASVDGLTGAIVGVRRDGPGRPIAERLVADGRAGSMRPYPDLAAAAADLGTGACDAVVDLQPVLIEAARTLPDVDV
;
A
#
# COMPACT_ATOMS: atom_id res chain seq x y z
N MET A 1 -1.51 7.21 34.25
CA MET A 1 -1.71 6.06 33.34
C MET A 1 -0.71 6.18 32.21
N THR A 2 -0.13 5.07 31.77
CA THR A 2 0.86 5.07 30.69
C THR A 2 0.15 5.06 29.33
N PRO A 3 0.50 5.95 28.38
CA PRO A 3 -0.04 5.91 27.03
C PRO A 3 0.30 4.60 26.31
N LEU A 4 -0.59 4.15 25.42
CA LEU A 4 -0.31 3.07 24.48
C LEU A 4 0.72 3.56 23.45
N ARG A 5 1.91 2.95 23.38
CA ARG A 5 2.96 3.29 22.42
C ARG A 5 2.68 2.56 21.11
N VAL A 6 2.38 3.30 20.06
CA VAL A 6 2.02 2.77 18.74
C VAL A 6 3.16 3.05 17.77
N GLY A 7 3.79 2.01 17.24
CA GLY A 7 4.71 2.12 16.13
C GLY A 7 3.96 2.27 14.80
N LEU A 8 4.35 3.24 13.98
CA LEU A 8 3.83 3.45 12.64
C LEU A 8 4.86 3.02 11.58
N GLY A 9 4.41 2.18 10.65
CA GLY A 9 5.17 1.77 9.47
C GLY A 9 5.40 2.90 8.47
N ARG A 10 5.91 2.56 7.28
CA ARG A 10 6.14 3.55 6.21
C ARG A 10 4.84 4.28 5.85
N ALA A 11 4.99 5.54 5.43
CA ALA A 11 3.87 6.34 4.99
C ALA A 11 3.09 5.63 3.85
N LEU A 12 1.83 5.33 4.14
CA LEU A 12 0.90 4.63 3.28
C LEU A 12 -0.50 5.23 3.40
N PRO A 13 -0.75 6.45 2.90
CA PRO A 13 -2.10 7.02 2.84
C PRO A 13 -3.05 6.09 2.08
N PRO A 14 -4.31 5.94 2.52
CA PRO A 14 -4.98 6.68 3.61
C PRO A 14 -4.82 6.04 5.01
N PHE A 15 -3.88 5.10 5.21
CA PHE A 15 -3.74 4.34 6.45
C PHE A 15 -2.90 5.06 7.50
N THR A 16 -1.58 5.16 7.30
CA THR A 16 -0.72 5.92 8.23
C THR A 16 -1.06 7.41 8.15
N GLY A 17 -1.38 8.03 9.29
CA GLY A 17 -1.92 9.40 9.31
C GLY A 17 -3.43 9.50 9.05
N GLY A 18 -4.11 8.36 8.88
CA GLY A 18 -5.57 8.24 8.72
C GLY A 18 -6.10 7.05 9.50
N LEU A 19 -6.64 6.04 8.80
CA LEU A 19 -7.36 4.91 9.40
C LEU A 19 -6.59 4.23 10.55
N ASP A 20 -5.28 4.02 10.41
CA ASP A 20 -4.47 3.33 11.40
C ASP A 20 -4.34 4.15 12.70
N VAL A 21 -4.23 5.48 12.56
CA VAL A 21 -4.16 6.43 13.68
C VAL A 21 -5.50 6.47 14.40
N GLU A 22 -6.59 6.69 13.66
CA GLU A 22 -7.95 6.76 14.21
C GLU A 22 -8.34 5.46 14.93
N LEU A 23 -7.98 4.31 14.36
CA LEU A 23 -8.21 3.00 14.98
C LEU A 23 -7.44 2.86 16.30
N CYS A 24 -6.15 3.19 16.31
CA CYS A 24 -5.33 3.08 17.50
C CYS A 24 -5.75 4.07 18.60
N GLU A 25 -6.19 5.27 18.24
CA GLU A 25 -6.78 6.22 19.17
C GLU A 25 -8.08 5.67 19.77
N ALA A 26 -8.96 5.10 18.95
CA ALA A 26 -10.20 4.49 19.42
C ALA A 26 -9.97 3.27 20.33
N ILE A 27 -8.92 2.48 20.07
CA ILE A 27 -8.49 1.38 20.94
C ILE A 27 -7.96 1.92 22.27
N ALA A 28 -7.05 2.90 22.24
CA ALA A 28 -6.50 3.50 23.45
C ALA A 28 -7.60 4.11 24.34
N ALA A 29 -8.57 4.81 23.73
CA ALA A 29 -9.73 5.37 24.44
C ALA A 29 -10.57 4.28 25.13
N ARG A 30 -10.81 3.14 24.47
CA ARG A 30 -11.50 1.98 25.08
C ARG A 30 -10.73 1.35 26.22
N LEU A 31 -9.40 1.43 26.20
CA LEU A 31 -8.52 1.01 27.29
C LEU A 31 -8.41 2.05 28.41
N GLY A 32 -9.09 3.20 28.30
CA GLY A 32 -9.03 4.29 29.27
C GLY A 32 -7.71 5.05 29.27
N THR A 33 -6.94 5.01 28.19
CA THR A 33 -5.65 5.70 28.04
C THR A 33 -5.61 6.53 26.75
N SER A 34 -4.46 7.14 26.45
CA SER A 34 -4.18 7.81 25.16
C SER A 34 -3.20 7.01 24.31
N ALA A 35 -3.18 7.25 23.00
CA ALA A 35 -2.17 6.72 22.10
C ALA A 35 -0.98 7.70 21.98
N ARG A 36 0.24 7.16 21.87
CA ARG A 36 1.45 7.90 21.53
C ARG A 36 2.08 7.24 20.31
N PHE A 37 2.16 7.97 19.20
CA PHE A 37 2.66 7.44 17.94
C PHE A 37 4.17 7.65 17.78
N HIS A 38 4.83 6.65 17.20
CA HIS A 38 6.25 6.62 16.89
C HIS A 38 6.40 6.28 15.41
N GLU A 39 6.91 7.20 14.60
CA GLU A 39 7.20 6.95 13.18
C GLU A 39 8.48 6.12 13.08
N LEU A 40 8.33 4.84 12.69
CA LEU A 40 9.44 3.87 12.67
C LEU A 40 9.73 3.33 11.26
N GLY A 41 8.79 3.49 10.31
CA GLY A 41 9.01 3.04 8.95
C GLY A 41 9.20 1.52 8.89
N ASP A 42 10.29 1.09 8.26
CA ASP A 42 10.60 -0.34 8.09
C ASP A 42 11.01 -1.02 9.41
N GLU A 43 11.41 -0.27 10.43
CA GLU A 43 11.85 -0.82 11.74
C GLU A 43 10.68 -1.13 12.69
N VAL A 44 9.43 -0.93 12.24
CA VAL A 44 8.25 -1.02 13.12
C VAL A 44 8.08 -2.40 13.76
N VAL A 45 8.37 -3.47 13.02
CA VAL A 45 8.27 -4.85 13.51
C VAL A 45 9.41 -5.16 14.48
N ASP A 46 10.63 -4.72 14.19
CA ASP A 46 11.78 -4.91 15.07
C ASP A 46 11.60 -4.17 16.40
N ALA A 47 11.09 -2.94 16.35
CA ALA A 47 10.78 -2.14 17.54
C ALA A 47 9.69 -2.80 18.41
N LEU A 48 8.68 -3.42 17.76
CA LEU A 48 7.69 -4.22 18.48
C LEU A 48 8.34 -5.43 19.17
N GLY A 49 9.20 -6.16 18.45
CA GLY A 49 9.92 -7.32 19.01
C GLY A 49 10.86 -6.97 20.16
N ARG A 50 11.43 -5.77 20.17
CA ARG A 50 12.24 -5.25 21.30
C ARG A 50 11.42 -4.70 22.47
N GLY A 51 10.11 -4.51 22.30
CA GLY A 51 9.24 -3.88 23.31
C GLY A 51 9.36 -2.35 23.39
N ASP A 52 9.94 -1.71 22.36
CA ASP A 52 10.05 -0.25 22.26
C ASP A 52 8.67 0.40 22.07
N VAL A 53 7.75 -0.33 21.42
CA VAL A 53 6.33 -0.01 21.25
C VAL A 53 5.45 -1.15 21.74
N ASP A 54 4.19 -0.86 22.05
CA ASP A 54 3.20 -1.83 22.56
C ASP A 54 2.40 -2.49 21.42
N CYS A 55 2.22 -1.78 20.29
CA CYS A 55 1.63 -2.32 19.08
C CYS A 55 2.19 -1.62 17.83
N ALA A 56 1.96 -2.23 16.67
CA ALA A 56 2.36 -1.69 15.37
C ALA A 56 1.15 -1.51 14.44
N ALA A 57 1.12 -0.40 13.71
CA ALA A 57 0.18 -0.14 12.62
C ALA A 57 0.95 0.43 11.41
N GLY A 58 0.36 0.41 10.22
CA GLY A 58 1.03 0.85 8.99
C GLY A 58 0.75 -0.03 7.78
N GLY A 59 -0.51 -0.49 7.64
CA GLY A 59 -0.91 -1.38 6.55
C GLY A 59 -0.13 -2.70 6.49
N LEU A 60 0.26 -3.25 7.65
CA LEU A 60 0.92 -4.55 7.74
C LEU A 60 -0.03 -5.65 7.28
N VAL A 61 0.38 -6.40 6.26
CA VAL A 61 -0.42 -7.52 5.73
C VAL A 61 -0.27 -8.71 6.68
N ALA A 62 -1.40 -9.18 7.21
CA ALA A 62 -1.41 -10.37 8.05
C ALA A 62 -1.01 -11.60 7.23
N THR A 63 0.07 -12.26 7.61
CA THR A 63 0.55 -13.52 7.04
C THR A 63 0.67 -14.58 8.12
N GLN A 64 0.54 -15.86 7.75
CA GLN A 64 0.58 -16.97 8.73
C GLN A 64 1.99 -17.23 9.28
N ASP A 65 3.03 -16.79 8.58
CA ASP A 65 4.43 -17.04 8.90
C ASP A 65 5.13 -15.83 9.55
N ALA A 66 4.37 -14.87 10.10
CA ALA A 66 4.95 -13.70 10.74
C ALA A 66 5.39 -14.01 12.19
N ASP A 67 6.52 -13.45 12.61
CA ASP A 67 7.03 -13.54 13.98
C ASP A 67 6.31 -12.61 14.98
N VAL A 68 5.07 -12.20 14.66
CA VAL A 68 4.26 -11.27 15.46
C VAL A 68 2.81 -11.74 15.53
N ASP A 69 2.16 -11.43 16.65
CA ASP A 69 0.72 -11.67 16.81
C ASP A 69 -0.09 -10.56 16.13
N PHE A 70 -1.00 -10.95 15.22
CA PHE A 70 -1.96 -10.04 14.63
C PHE A 70 -3.26 -9.99 15.44
N GLY A 71 -3.80 -8.79 15.59
CA GLY A 71 -5.19 -8.60 16.04
C GLY A 71 -6.19 -9.08 14.99
N ALA A 72 -7.49 -8.95 15.29
CA ALA A 72 -8.53 -9.21 14.31
C ALA A 72 -8.35 -8.30 13.07
N PRO A 73 -8.45 -8.83 11.83
CA PRO A 73 -8.33 -8.02 10.63
C PRO A 73 -9.35 -6.89 10.63
N TYR A 74 -8.88 -5.65 10.45
CA TYR A 74 -9.75 -4.46 10.41
C TYR A 74 -9.99 -3.93 8.99
N LEU A 75 -9.29 -4.46 7.99
CA LEU A 75 -9.46 -4.13 6.58
C LEU A 75 -9.28 -5.38 5.71
N LEU A 76 -10.23 -5.60 4.80
CA LEU A 76 -10.10 -6.55 3.70
C LEU A 76 -10.06 -5.76 2.40
N THR A 77 -9.00 -5.93 1.62
CA THR A 77 -8.80 -5.17 0.39
C THR A 77 -8.06 -6.01 -0.66
N SER A 78 -8.19 -5.62 -1.93
CA SER A 78 -7.49 -6.20 -3.08
C SER A 78 -6.55 -5.18 -3.72
N CYS A 79 -5.74 -5.64 -4.68
CA CYS A 79 -5.06 -4.71 -5.58
C CYS A 79 -6.02 -4.21 -6.66
N ALA A 80 -5.78 -2.99 -7.16
CA ALA A 80 -6.44 -2.39 -8.32
C ALA A 80 -5.42 -2.01 -9.40
N LEU A 81 -5.90 -1.53 -10.54
CA LEU A 81 -5.11 -1.12 -11.69
C LEU A 81 -5.37 0.35 -12.00
N ALA A 82 -4.34 1.19 -11.92
CA ALA A 82 -4.42 2.59 -12.34
C ALA A 82 -3.87 2.74 -13.74
N VAL A 83 -4.55 3.50 -14.59
CA VAL A 83 -4.18 3.77 -15.98
C VAL A 83 -4.40 5.23 -16.30
N ASN A 84 -3.55 5.84 -17.12
CA ASN A 84 -3.88 7.15 -17.69
C ASN A 84 -4.86 6.96 -18.85
N ALA A 85 -6.16 7.04 -18.57
CA ALA A 85 -7.24 6.81 -19.53
C ALA A 85 -7.28 7.85 -20.65
N GLY A 86 -6.78 9.07 -20.41
CA GLY A 86 -6.62 10.10 -21.45
C GLY A 86 -5.61 9.67 -22.53
N ARG A 87 -4.48 9.08 -22.12
CA ARG A 87 -3.43 8.57 -23.02
C ARG A 87 -3.76 7.18 -23.58
N LEU A 88 -4.38 6.32 -22.76
CA LEU A 88 -4.60 4.90 -23.04
C LEU A 88 -6.07 4.49 -22.86
N PRO A 89 -7.02 5.08 -23.61
CA PRO A 89 -8.45 4.81 -23.44
C PRO A 89 -8.86 3.36 -23.75
N GLY A 90 -7.99 2.58 -24.40
CA GLY A 90 -8.20 1.16 -24.68
C GLY A 90 -7.89 0.22 -23.51
N ILE A 91 -7.24 0.69 -22.45
CA ILE A 91 -6.91 -0.12 -21.27
C ILE A 91 -7.92 0.20 -20.17
N ALA A 92 -8.95 -0.64 -20.04
CA ALA A 92 -9.96 -0.52 -18.98
C ALA A 92 -9.95 -1.71 -18.01
N SER A 93 -9.11 -2.71 -18.26
CA SER A 93 -8.96 -3.90 -17.42
C SER A 93 -7.59 -4.53 -17.66
N VAL A 94 -7.27 -5.56 -16.87
CA VAL A 94 -6.06 -6.38 -17.04
C VAL A 94 -5.98 -7.08 -18.41
N ASP A 95 -7.09 -7.21 -19.13
CA ASP A 95 -7.10 -7.80 -20.48
C ASP A 95 -6.54 -6.84 -21.54
N GLY A 96 -6.52 -5.54 -21.26
CA GLY A 96 -5.96 -4.51 -22.13
C GLY A 96 -4.45 -4.31 -21.98
N LEU A 97 -3.77 -5.08 -21.12
CA LEU A 97 -2.35 -4.85 -20.77
C LEU A 97 -1.36 -5.49 -21.75
N THR A 98 -1.81 -6.16 -22.80
CA THR A 98 -0.90 -6.85 -23.74
C THR A 98 0.09 -5.86 -24.35
N GLY A 99 1.39 -6.08 -24.11
CA GLY A 99 2.46 -5.18 -24.55
C GLY A 99 2.72 -3.96 -23.65
N ALA A 100 1.86 -3.70 -22.65
CA ALA A 100 1.99 -2.59 -21.72
C ALA A 100 3.10 -2.81 -20.67
N ILE A 101 3.65 -1.70 -20.17
CA ILE A 101 4.59 -1.64 -19.04
C ILE A 101 3.81 -1.43 -17.74
N VAL A 102 3.77 -2.45 -16.89
CA VAL A 102 3.08 -2.39 -15.58
C VAL A 102 4.06 -1.99 -14.49
N GLY A 103 3.84 -0.83 -13.88
CA GLY A 103 4.57 -0.35 -12.71
C GLY A 103 4.09 -1.00 -11.41
N VAL A 104 5.02 -1.40 -10.55
CA VAL A 104 4.73 -1.95 -9.22
C VAL A 104 5.74 -1.47 -8.19
N ARG A 105 5.34 -1.34 -6.93
CA ARG A 105 6.32 -1.23 -5.83
C ARG A 105 7.12 -2.52 -5.70
N ARG A 106 8.43 -2.40 -5.53
CA ARG A 106 9.37 -3.54 -5.45
C ARG A 106 8.97 -4.55 -4.38
N ASP A 107 8.54 -4.06 -3.22
CA ASP A 107 8.17 -4.88 -2.07
C ASP A 107 6.67 -4.74 -1.76
N GLY A 108 5.89 -4.40 -2.79
CA GLY A 108 4.45 -4.15 -2.68
C GLY A 108 3.58 -5.35 -3.08
N PRO A 109 2.31 -5.36 -2.64
CA PRO A 109 1.39 -6.47 -2.88
C PRO A 109 0.97 -6.62 -4.35
N GLY A 110 1.14 -5.58 -5.19
CA GLY A 110 0.88 -5.64 -6.62
C GLY A 110 1.94 -6.42 -7.43
N ARG A 111 3.14 -6.61 -6.88
CA ARG A 111 4.26 -7.23 -7.60
C ARG A 111 3.97 -8.67 -8.05
N PRO A 112 3.51 -9.59 -7.19
CA PRO A 112 3.20 -10.96 -7.62
C PRO A 112 2.13 -11.02 -8.72
N ILE A 113 1.19 -10.06 -8.73
CA ILE A 113 0.15 -9.95 -9.75
C ILE A 113 0.77 -9.54 -11.10
N ALA A 114 1.62 -8.51 -11.11
CA ALA A 114 2.30 -8.07 -12.33
C ALA A 114 3.26 -9.14 -12.88
N GLU A 115 4.02 -9.82 -12.00
CA GLU A 115 4.88 -10.94 -12.39
C GLU A 115 4.09 -12.05 -13.08
N ARG A 116 2.90 -12.40 -12.55
CA ARG A 116 2.00 -13.37 -13.18
C ARG A 116 1.49 -12.88 -14.54
N LEU A 117 1.05 -11.63 -14.64
CA LEU A 117 0.55 -11.06 -15.89
C LEU A 117 1.60 -11.09 -17.00
N VAL A 118 2.86 -10.80 -16.68
CA VAL A 118 3.99 -10.89 -17.61
C VAL A 118 4.29 -12.34 -17.98
N ALA A 119 4.34 -13.24 -17.00
CA ALA A 119 4.59 -14.67 -17.24
C ALA A 119 3.54 -15.32 -18.14
N ASP A 120 2.28 -14.88 -18.01
CA ASP A 120 1.15 -15.37 -18.80
C ASP A 120 1.02 -14.66 -20.16
N GLY A 121 1.93 -13.73 -20.50
CA GLY A 121 1.90 -12.96 -21.75
C GLY A 121 0.78 -11.92 -21.85
N ARG A 122 0.12 -11.61 -20.72
CA ARG A 122 -0.98 -10.64 -20.62
C ARG A 122 -0.49 -9.21 -20.36
N ALA A 123 0.79 -9.05 -20.00
CA ALA A 123 1.50 -7.78 -19.94
C ALA A 123 2.81 -7.86 -20.72
N GLY A 124 3.29 -6.74 -21.27
CA GLY A 124 4.56 -6.70 -22.00
C GLY A 124 5.77 -6.78 -21.10
N SER A 125 5.77 -5.99 -20.01
CA SER A 125 6.82 -6.03 -19.00
C SER A 125 6.36 -5.46 -17.66
N MET A 126 7.16 -5.71 -16.62
CA MET A 126 7.01 -5.12 -15.28
C MET A 126 8.14 -4.14 -15.02
N ARG A 127 7.84 -2.99 -14.40
CA ARG A 127 8.84 -2.07 -13.86
C ARG A 127 8.70 -1.94 -12.34
N PRO A 128 9.70 -2.36 -11.56
CA PRO A 128 9.70 -2.18 -10.10
C PRO A 128 10.15 -0.77 -9.70
N TYR A 129 9.46 -0.18 -8.73
CA TYR A 129 9.72 1.15 -8.16
C TYR A 129 10.03 1.08 -6.65
N PRO A 130 10.79 2.05 -6.10
CA PRO A 130 11.07 2.11 -4.67
C PRO A 130 9.83 2.41 -3.81
N ASP A 131 8.87 3.15 -4.37
CA ASP A 131 7.61 3.51 -3.72
C ASP A 131 6.52 3.83 -4.76
N LEU A 132 5.29 4.05 -4.29
CA LEU A 132 4.13 4.30 -5.14
C LEU A 132 4.18 5.69 -5.78
N ALA A 133 4.81 6.67 -5.12
CA ALA A 133 4.94 8.03 -5.66
C ALA A 133 5.80 8.04 -6.93
N ALA A 134 6.90 7.29 -6.94
CA ALA A 134 7.73 7.10 -8.13
C ALA A 134 6.95 6.40 -9.27
N ALA A 135 6.17 5.36 -8.95
CA ALA A 135 5.33 4.68 -9.95
C ALA A 135 4.23 5.61 -10.51
N ALA A 136 3.58 6.39 -9.65
CA ALA A 136 2.55 7.37 -10.00
C ALA A 136 3.10 8.49 -10.90
N ALA A 137 4.31 9.00 -10.61
CA ALA A 137 4.98 9.99 -11.45
C ALA A 137 5.27 9.44 -12.85
N ASP A 138 5.77 8.20 -12.94
CA ASP A 138 6.02 7.53 -14.22
C ASP A 138 4.72 7.21 -14.98
N LEU A 139 3.62 6.91 -14.28
CA LEU A 139 2.30 6.74 -14.89
C LEU A 139 1.83 8.06 -15.53
N GLY A 140 1.99 9.18 -14.81
CA GLY A 140 1.66 10.51 -15.31
C GLY A 140 2.46 10.90 -16.54
N THR A 141 3.77 10.61 -16.56
CA THR A 141 4.66 10.95 -17.69
C THR A 141 4.60 9.95 -18.85
N GLY A 142 4.07 8.75 -18.64
CA GLY A 142 4.02 7.69 -19.65
C GLY A 142 5.28 6.84 -19.73
N ALA A 143 6.13 6.91 -18.71
CA ALA A 143 7.23 5.99 -18.54
C ALA A 143 6.76 4.58 -18.13
N CYS A 144 5.55 4.46 -17.57
CA CYS A 144 4.78 3.22 -17.50
C CYS A 144 3.32 3.46 -17.94
N ASP A 145 2.64 2.38 -18.31
CA ASP A 145 1.29 2.42 -18.91
C ASP A 145 0.19 2.19 -17.87
N ALA A 146 0.49 1.38 -16.86
CA ALA A 146 -0.41 1.09 -15.76
C ALA A 146 0.36 0.87 -14.46
N VAL A 147 -0.31 1.04 -13.31
CA VAL A 147 0.24 0.74 -11.98
C VAL A 147 -0.69 -0.20 -11.23
N VAL A 148 -0.14 -1.23 -10.57
CA VAL A 148 -0.91 -2.14 -9.72
C VAL A 148 -0.45 -2.03 -8.27
N ASP A 149 -1.37 -1.72 -7.36
CA ASP A 149 -1.14 -1.66 -5.92
C ASP A 149 -2.46 -1.85 -5.15
N LEU A 150 -2.44 -1.82 -3.82
CA LEU A 150 -3.65 -1.85 -2.97
C LEU A 150 -4.64 -0.77 -3.39
N GLN A 151 -5.89 -1.17 -3.59
CA GLN A 151 -6.93 -0.30 -4.12
C GLN A 151 -7.07 1.03 -3.36
N PRO A 152 -7.15 1.08 -2.01
CA PRO A 152 -7.33 2.34 -1.30
C PRO A 152 -6.12 3.27 -1.44
N VAL A 153 -4.91 2.71 -1.45
CA VAL A 153 -3.66 3.46 -1.60
C VAL A 153 -3.53 4.01 -3.02
N LEU A 154 -3.88 3.19 -4.01
CA LEU A 154 -3.82 3.56 -5.41
C LEU A 154 -4.86 4.63 -5.77
N ILE A 155 -6.08 4.51 -5.25
CA ILE A 155 -7.12 5.55 -5.36
C ILE A 155 -6.62 6.87 -4.77
N GLU A 156 -6.02 6.84 -3.57
CA GLU A 156 -5.50 8.04 -2.94
C GLU A 156 -4.37 8.69 -3.76
N ALA A 157 -3.43 7.90 -4.27
CA ALA A 157 -2.34 8.39 -5.12
C ALA A 157 -2.86 9.00 -6.44
N ALA A 158 -3.87 8.38 -7.05
CA ALA A 158 -4.43 8.82 -8.33
C ALA A 158 -5.16 10.17 -8.25
N ARG A 159 -5.65 10.59 -7.08
CA ARG A 159 -6.37 11.88 -6.91
C ARG A 159 -5.61 13.11 -7.39
N THR A 160 -4.28 13.03 -7.40
CA THR A 160 -3.40 14.14 -7.79
C THR A 160 -2.96 14.08 -9.26
N LEU A 161 -3.30 13.00 -9.96
CA LEU A 161 -2.90 12.75 -11.34
C LEU A 161 -4.06 13.07 -12.30
N PRO A 162 -3.86 13.92 -13.31
CA PRO A 162 -4.88 14.16 -14.32
C PRO A 162 -5.08 12.92 -15.19
N ASP A 163 -6.33 12.69 -15.58
CA ASP A 163 -6.75 11.65 -16.53
C ASP A 163 -6.38 10.22 -16.11
N VAL A 164 -6.11 9.98 -14.82
CA VAL A 164 -5.85 8.64 -14.28
C VAL A 164 -7.11 8.07 -13.66
N ASP A 165 -7.53 6.92 -14.18
CA ASP A 165 -8.62 6.11 -13.64
C ASP A 165 -8.04 4.90 -12.89
N VAL A 166 -8.77 4.45 -11.85
CA VAL A 166 -8.45 3.27 -11.02
C VAL A 166 -9.61 2.29 -11.01
#